data_AF-A0A9W8UCJ8-F1
#
_entry.id   AF-A0A9W8UCJ8-F1
#
_cell.length_a   1.000
_cell.length_b   1.000
_cell.length_c   1.000
_cell.angle_alpha   90.00
_cell.angle_beta   90.00
_cell.angle_gamma   90.00
#
_symmetry.space_group_name_H-M   'P 1'
#
loop_
_entity.id
_entity.type
_entity.pdbx_description
1 polymer ?
#
loop_
_entity_poly.entity_id
_entity_poly.type
_entity_poly.pdbx_seq_one_letter_code
_entity_poly.pdbx_strand_id
1 'polypeptide(L)'
;MPGRAANESSNWTVMAATWIRFNAAMKAQSIDRDTFLPVKSRFQPYAGYWAFCCAFVFLWVQGYSVFLSGNWNTATFIFNYGIIALAGSIGLGWKLFKKTPFYRASEVDLVSHLYFFDALTEYYRHEREASPQNLKDKILAKIF
;
A
#
# COMPACT_ATOMS: atom_id res chain seq x y z
N MET A 1 15.43 -9.63 -12.93
CA MET A 1 16.02 -8.89 -11.78
C MET A 1 15.30 -9.31 -10.50
N PRO A 2 15.83 -10.26 -9.73
CA PRO A 2 15.12 -10.89 -8.59
C PRO A 2 14.76 -9.92 -7.47
N GLY A 3 15.42 -8.76 -7.42
CA GLY A 3 15.19 -7.79 -6.36
C GLY A 3 14.02 -6.84 -6.50
N ARG A 4 13.48 -6.66 -7.71
CA ARG A 4 12.32 -5.79 -7.97
C ARG A 4 10.98 -6.40 -7.57
N ALA A 5 10.89 -7.72 -7.38
CA ALA A 5 9.64 -8.33 -6.94
C ALA A 5 9.44 -8.20 -5.41
N ALA A 6 10.53 -8.15 -4.64
CA ALA A 6 10.50 -8.20 -3.17
C ALA A 6 10.09 -6.86 -2.56
N ASN A 7 10.67 -5.77 -3.08
CA ASN A 7 10.28 -4.42 -2.71
C ASN A 7 8.83 -4.12 -3.14
N GLU A 8 8.39 -4.61 -4.30
CA GLU A 8 7.02 -4.41 -4.75
C GLU A 8 6.02 -5.16 -3.86
N SER A 9 6.21 -6.47 -3.64
CA SER A 9 5.31 -7.29 -2.79
C SER A 9 5.23 -6.82 -1.34
N SER A 10 6.33 -6.33 -0.77
CA SER A 10 6.33 -5.74 0.58
C SER A 10 5.48 -4.45 0.63
N ASN A 11 5.60 -3.58 -0.38
CA ASN A 11 4.75 -2.38 -0.49
C ASN A 11 3.27 -2.76 -0.61
N TRP A 12 2.91 -3.72 -1.46
CA TRP A 12 1.53 -4.19 -1.60
C TRP A 12 0.97 -4.75 -0.29
N THR A 13 1.78 -5.50 0.47
CA THR A 13 1.41 -6.04 1.78
C THR A 13 1.11 -4.92 2.78
N VAL A 14 1.98 -3.91 2.87
CA VAL A 14 1.80 -2.76 3.79
C VAL A 14 0.58 -1.91 3.41
N MET A 15 0.41 -1.64 2.11
CA MET A 15 -0.76 -0.90 1.61
C MET A 15 -2.07 -1.63 1.91
N ALA A 16 -2.14 -2.93 1.62
CA ALA A 16 -3.34 -3.73 1.90
C ALA A 16 -3.63 -3.81 3.41
N ALA A 17 -2.61 -3.99 4.25
CA ALA A 17 -2.76 -3.97 5.72
C ALA A 17 -3.29 -2.63 6.23
N THR A 18 -2.77 -1.52 5.68
CA THR A 18 -3.20 -0.16 6.03
C THR A 18 -4.67 0.05 5.65
N TRP A 19 -5.06 -0.39 4.45
CA TRP A 19 -6.43 -0.32 3.99
C TRP A 19 -7.39 -1.13 4.87
N ILE A 20 -7.03 -2.34 5.27
CA ILE A 20 -7.84 -3.18 6.16
C ILE A 20 -8.10 -2.45 7.49
N ARG A 21 -7.06 -1.84 8.08
CA ARG A 21 -7.19 -1.07 9.31
C ARG A 21 -8.00 0.21 9.13
N PHE A 22 -7.83 0.91 8.01
CA PHE A 22 -8.62 2.09 7.65
C PHE A 22 -10.12 1.74 7.53
N ASN A 23 -10.45 0.65 6.84
CA ASN A 23 -11.82 0.17 6.74
C ASN A 23 -12.40 -0.24 8.10
N ALA A 24 -11.60 -0.86 8.97
CA ALA A 24 -12.02 -1.16 10.34
C ALA A 24 -12.26 0.11 11.17
N ALA A 25 -11.44 1.16 11.00
CA ALA A 25 -11.60 2.44 11.67
C ALA A 25 -12.88 3.16 11.25
N MET A 26 -13.17 3.25 9.95
CA MET A 26 -14.42 3.83 9.45
C MET A 26 -15.65 3.11 10.03
N LYS A 27 -15.61 1.77 10.06
CA LYS A 27 -16.70 0.97 10.63
C LYS A 27 -16.87 1.22 12.15
N ALA A 28 -15.77 1.39 12.88
CA ALA A 28 -15.80 1.64 14.32
C ALA A 28 -16.30 3.06 14.66
N GLN A 29 -16.13 4.03 13.77
CA GLN A 29 -16.56 5.42 13.94
C GLN A 29 -17.92 5.72 13.27
N SER A 30 -18.60 4.68 12.77
CA SER A 30 -19.89 4.81 12.07
C SER A 30 -19.86 5.78 10.88
N ILE A 31 -18.70 5.92 10.23
CA ILE A 31 -18.55 6.73 9.03
C ILE A 31 -19.10 5.94 7.85
N ASP A 32 -20.05 6.54 7.13
CA ASP A 32 -20.57 5.95 5.91
C ASP A 32 -19.52 6.00 4.79
N ARG A 33 -19.17 4.81 4.29
CA ARG A 33 -18.17 4.64 3.23
C ARG A 33 -18.62 5.27 1.92
N ASP A 34 -19.93 5.30 1.65
CA ASP A 34 -20.45 5.83 0.39
C ASP A 34 -20.37 7.35 0.31
N THR A 35 -20.45 8.03 1.45
CA THR A 35 -20.32 9.49 1.54
C THR A 35 -18.87 9.94 1.72
N PHE A 36 -18.07 9.17 2.47
CA PHE A 36 -16.72 9.57 2.86
C PHE A 36 -15.64 9.28 1.79
N LEU A 37 -15.79 8.23 0.97
CA LEU A 37 -14.80 7.89 -0.05
C LEU A 37 -15.08 8.61 -1.37
N PRO A 38 -14.09 9.28 -1.99
CA PRO A 38 -14.23 9.82 -3.34
C PRO A 38 -14.47 8.74 -4.40
N VAL A 39 -13.88 7.55 -4.22
CA VAL A 39 -14.00 6.41 -5.13
C VAL A 39 -14.14 5.12 -4.32
N LYS A 40 -15.19 4.35 -4.62
CA LYS A 40 -15.42 3.04 -4.01
C LYS A 40 -15.19 1.91 -5.00
N SER A 41 -14.49 0.86 -4.56
CA SER A 41 -14.41 -0.39 -5.31
C SER A 41 -15.58 -1.30 -4.95
N ARG A 42 -16.24 -1.87 -5.96
CA ARG A 42 -17.39 -2.78 -5.78
C ARG A 42 -17.07 -4.01 -4.92
N PHE A 43 -15.82 -4.46 -4.92
CA PHE A 43 -15.38 -5.66 -4.21
C PHE A 43 -14.69 -5.39 -2.86
N GLN A 44 -14.62 -4.13 -2.43
CA GLN A 44 -14.16 -3.81 -1.08
C GLN A 44 -15.25 -4.15 -0.04
N PRO A 45 -14.89 -4.69 1.13
CA PRO A 45 -13.55 -4.81 1.69
C PRO A 45 -12.82 -6.14 1.40
N TYR A 46 -13.51 -7.14 0.86
CA TYR A 46 -12.95 -8.48 0.63
C TYR A 46 -11.71 -8.48 -0.29
N ALA A 47 -11.70 -7.60 -1.30
CA ALA A 47 -10.53 -7.39 -2.15
C ALA A 47 -9.27 -6.98 -1.36
N GLY A 48 -9.42 -6.24 -0.25
CA GLY A 48 -8.30 -5.82 0.59
C GLY A 48 -7.68 -6.99 1.36
N TYR A 49 -8.51 -7.85 1.93
CA TYR A 49 -8.04 -9.09 2.59
C TYR A 49 -7.38 -10.04 1.60
N TRP A 50 -7.97 -10.20 0.41
CA TRP A 50 -7.37 -11.00 -0.66
C TRP A 50 -5.99 -10.47 -1.07
N ALA A 51 -5.90 -9.17 -1.35
CA ALA A 51 -4.65 -8.52 -1.74
C ALA A 51 -3.58 -8.69 -0.65
N PHE A 52 -3.94 -8.52 0.63
CA PHE A 52 -3.03 -8.73 1.75
C PHE A 52 -2.55 -10.18 1.80
N CYS A 53 -3.44 -11.16 1.76
CA CYS A 53 -3.08 -12.57 1.81
C CYS A 53 -2.17 -12.97 0.65
N CYS A 54 -2.52 -12.59 -0.58
CA CYS A 54 -1.71 -12.91 -1.76
C CYS A 54 -0.33 -12.26 -1.67
N ALA A 55 -0.26 -10.94 -1.42
CA ALA A 55 1.02 -10.22 -1.36
C ALA A 55 1.91 -10.77 -0.23
N PHE A 56 1.32 -11.07 0.94
CA PHE A 56 2.03 -11.66 2.06
C PHE A 56 2.60 -13.03 1.71
N VAL A 57 1.83 -13.92 1.07
CA VAL A 57 2.33 -15.23 0.64
C VAL A 57 3.44 -15.08 -0.41
N PHE A 58 3.24 -14.23 -1.43
CA PHE A 58 4.24 -14.01 -2.47
C PHE A 58 5.56 -13.45 -1.93
N LEU A 59 5.48 -12.59 -0.89
CA LEU A 59 6.65 -12.04 -0.21
C LEU A 59 7.58 -13.14 0.32
N TRP A 60 7.03 -14.23 0.85
CA TRP A 60 7.82 -15.36 1.37
C TRP A 60 8.22 -16.36 0.29
N VAL A 61 7.33 -16.61 -0.67
CA VAL A 61 7.52 -17.62 -1.72
C VAL A 61 8.58 -17.20 -2.75
N GLN A 62 8.79 -15.90 -3.00
CA GLN A 62 9.70 -15.49 -4.08
C GLN A 62 11.16 -15.93 -3.91
N GLY A 63 11.59 -16.22 -2.69
CA GLY A 63 12.96 -16.63 -2.37
C GLY A 63 13.14 -18.13 -2.17
N TYR A 64 12.09 -18.94 -2.38
CA TYR A 64 12.09 -20.35 -1.97
C TYR A 64 13.19 -21.19 -2.64
N SER A 65 13.60 -20.81 -3.86
CA SER A 65 14.58 -21.55 -4.66
C SER A 65 15.95 -21.67 -3.97
N VAL A 66 16.28 -20.77 -3.05
CA VAL A 66 17.53 -20.83 -2.26
C VAL A 66 17.55 -22.02 -1.30
N PHE A 67 16.38 -22.54 -0.92
CA PHE A 67 16.26 -23.72 -0.07
C PHE A 67 16.29 -25.05 -0.85
N LEU A 68 16.34 -25.00 -2.18
CA LEU A 68 16.49 -26.21 -3.00
C LEU A 68 17.93 -26.73 -2.95
N SER A 69 18.09 -28.04 -2.84
CA SER A 69 19.40 -28.71 -2.80
C SER A 69 20.24 -28.33 -4.03
N GLY A 70 21.44 -27.79 -3.80
CA GLY A 70 22.37 -27.37 -4.85
C GLY A 70 22.24 -25.91 -5.31
N ASN A 71 21.23 -25.16 -4.83
CA ASN A 71 21.00 -23.75 -5.20
C ASN A 71 21.28 -22.74 -4.07
N TRP A 72 22.05 -23.14 -3.05
CA TRP A 72 22.37 -22.27 -1.93
C TRP A 72 23.27 -21.11 -2.39
N ASN A 73 22.72 -19.89 -2.35
CA ASN A 73 23.45 -18.66 -2.64
C ASN A 73 23.17 -17.63 -1.54
N THR A 74 24.19 -17.33 -0.73
CA THR A 74 24.09 -16.41 0.41
C THR A 74 23.70 -14.99 -0.03
N ALA A 75 24.18 -14.51 -1.19
CA ALA A 75 23.83 -13.19 -1.68
C ALA A 75 22.35 -13.11 -2.07
N THR A 76 21.82 -14.13 -2.74
CA THR A 76 20.39 -14.22 -3.09
C THR A 76 19.51 -14.36 -1.85
N PHE A 77 19.96 -15.10 -0.83
CA PHE A 77 19.26 -15.21 0.46
C PHE A 77 19.12 -13.85 1.15
N ILE A 78 20.24 -13.16 1.35
CA ILE A 78 20.26 -11.85 2.03
C ILE A 78 19.46 -10.83 1.21
N PHE A 79 19.54 -10.86 -0.11
CA PHE A 79 18.77 -9.92 -0.94
C PHE A 79 17.26 -10.14 -0.78
N ASN A 80 16.78 -11.38 -0.88
CA ASN A 80 15.34 -11.68 -0.84
C ASN A 80 14.75 -11.53 0.57
N TYR A 81 15.45 -12.01 1.60
CA TYR A 81 14.93 -12.05 2.97
C TYR A 81 15.47 -10.95 3.88
N GLY A 82 16.63 -10.38 3.56
CA GLY A 82 17.24 -9.32 4.36
C GLY A 82 16.42 -8.03 4.35
N ILE A 83 15.81 -7.65 3.22
CA ILE A 83 14.90 -6.49 3.16
C ILE A 83 13.67 -6.71 4.05
N ILE A 84 13.11 -7.93 4.07
CA ILE A 84 11.96 -8.28 4.90
C ILE A 84 12.34 -8.18 6.39
N ALA A 85 13.48 -8.76 6.77
CA ALA A 85 14.00 -8.70 8.13
C ALA A 85 14.38 -7.28 8.55
N LEU A 86 14.94 -6.47 7.65
CA LEU A 86 15.31 -5.09 7.92
C LEU A 86 14.06 -4.21 8.08
N ALA A 87 13.09 -4.31 7.17
CA ALA A 87 11.83 -3.57 7.28
C ALA A 87 11.07 -3.95 8.57
N GLY A 88 11.01 -5.24 8.89
CA GLY A 88 10.41 -5.73 10.14
C GLY A 88 11.14 -5.23 11.39
N SER A 89 12.47 -5.29 11.40
CA SER A 89 13.27 -4.86 12.56
C SER A 89 13.26 -3.34 12.76
N ILE A 90 13.24 -2.53 11.70
CA ILE A 90 13.05 -1.07 11.81
C ILE A 90 11.64 -0.76 12.30
N GLY A 91 10.60 -1.42 11.75
CA GLY A 91 9.22 -1.18 12.16
C GLY A 91 8.96 -1.57 13.63
N LEU A 92 9.39 -2.76 14.03
CA LEU A 92 9.31 -3.22 15.42
C LEU A 92 10.22 -2.41 16.33
N GLY A 93 11.45 -2.12 15.90
CA GLY A 93 12.41 -1.32 16.63
C GLY A 93 11.86 0.08 16.91
N TRP A 94 11.36 0.79 15.91
CA TRP A 94 10.72 2.09 16.09
C TRP A 94 9.58 2.01 17.11
N LYS A 95 8.76 0.97 17.03
CA LYS A 95 7.64 0.79 17.94
C LYS A 95 8.07 0.52 19.38
N LEU A 96 9.12 -0.27 19.58
CA LEU A 96 9.70 -0.56 20.90
C LEU A 96 10.41 0.66 21.49
N PHE A 97 11.18 1.39 20.69
CA PHE A 97 11.94 2.58 21.13
C PHE A 97 11.04 3.79 21.39
N LYS A 98 10.11 4.10 20.48
CA LYS A 98 9.20 5.26 20.62
C LYS A 98 7.92 4.94 21.39
N LYS A 99 7.70 3.68 21.77
CA LYS A 99 6.50 3.21 22.49
C LYS A 99 5.21 3.76 21.89
N THR A 100 5.13 3.76 20.55
CA THR A 100 3.96 4.32 19.87
C THR A 100 2.74 3.44 20.14
N PRO A 101 1.63 4.00 20.66
CA PRO A 101 0.45 3.21 20.98
C PRO A 101 -0.11 2.60 19.70
N PHE A 102 -0.57 1.35 19.79
CA PHE A 102 -1.48 0.82 18.79
C PHE A 102 -2.85 1.48 19.00
N TYR A 103 -3.12 2.53 18.22
CA TYR A 103 -4.43 3.20 18.25
C TYR A 103 -5.55 2.19 17.97
N ARG A 104 -6.57 2.24 18.82
CA ARG A 104 -7.82 1.49 18.61
C ARG A 104 -8.51 2.03 17.36
N ALA A 105 -9.23 1.18 16.65
CA ALA A 105 -9.92 1.57 15.42
C ALA A 105 -10.85 2.80 15.60
N SER A 106 -11.46 2.95 16.78
CA SER A 106 -12.31 4.08 17.14
C SER A 106 -11.56 5.40 17.37
N GLU A 107 -10.25 5.36 17.64
CA GLU A 107 -9.42 6.52 17.98
C GLU A 107 -8.51 6.95 16.82
N VAL A 108 -8.57 6.23 15.69
CA VAL A 108 -7.80 6.58 14.50
C VAL A 108 -8.34 7.87 13.91
N ASP A 109 -7.47 8.86 13.71
CA ASP A 109 -7.87 10.08 13.04
C ASP A 109 -8.07 9.85 11.54
N LEU A 110 -9.30 10.06 11.08
CA LEU A 110 -9.69 9.90 9.68
C LEU A 110 -9.98 11.25 8.99
N VAL A 111 -10.19 12.31 9.76
CA VAL A 111 -10.77 13.57 9.26
C VAL A 111 -9.76 14.71 9.27
N SER A 112 -8.78 14.71 10.18
CA SER A 112 -7.79 15.79 10.20
C SER A 112 -7.06 15.89 8.87
N HIS A 113 -6.85 17.13 8.44
CA HIS A 113 -6.21 17.48 7.17
C HIS A 113 -6.96 17.03 5.90
N LEU A 114 -8.15 16.44 5.99
CA LEU A 114 -8.92 16.03 4.82
C LEU A 114 -9.17 17.21 3.86
N TYR A 115 -9.60 18.36 4.39
CA TYR A 115 -9.78 19.59 3.61
C TYR A 115 -8.50 20.06 2.90
N PHE A 116 -7.34 19.91 3.56
CA PHE A 116 -6.05 20.29 2.97
C PHE A 116 -5.70 19.39 1.78
N PHE A 117 -5.90 18.08 1.92
CA PHE A 117 -5.65 17.13 0.82
C PHE A 117 -6.67 17.27 -0.31
N ASP A 118 -7.93 17.59 0.00
CA ASP A 118 -8.96 17.88 -1.01
C ASP A 118 -8.59 19.14 -1.81
N ALA A 119 -8.18 20.21 -1.13
CA ALA A 119 -7.72 21.45 -1.77
C ALA A 119 -6.47 21.23 -2.65
N LEU A 120 -5.50 20.44 -2.18
CA LEU A 120 -4.35 20.04 -2.99
C LEU A 120 -4.76 19.24 -4.24
N THR A 121 -5.69 18.29 -4.07
CA THR A 121 -6.18 17.45 -5.17
C THR A 121 -6.87 18.29 -6.24
N GLU A 122 -7.67 19.28 -5.82
CA GLU A 122 -8.33 20.23 -6.72
C GLU A 122 -7.31 21.14 -7.42
N TYR A 123 -6.33 21.67 -6.68
CA TYR A 123 -5.23 22.46 -7.25
C TYR A 123 -4.48 21.70 -8.36
N TYR A 124 -4.03 20.46 -8.09
CA TYR A 124 -3.31 19.66 -9.08
C TYR A 124 -4.19 19.23 -10.26
N ARG A 125 -5.50 19.03 -10.04
CA ARG A 125 -6.45 18.76 -11.11
C ARG A 125 -6.55 19.96 -12.05
N HIS A 126 -6.68 21.17 -11.51
CA HIS A 126 -6.69 22.40 -12.29
C HIS A 126 -5.38 22.62 -13.06
N GLU A 127 -4.23 22.37 -12.42
CA GLU A 127 -2.92 22.48 -13.10
C GLU A 127 -2.79 21.49 -14.26
N ARG A 128 -3.25 20.23 -14.07
CA ARG A 128 -3.26 19.21 -15.13
C ARG A 128 -4.17 19.59 -16.29
N GLU A 129 -5.31 20.23 -16.01
CA GLU A 129 -6.27 20.69 -17.03
C GLU A 129 -5.77 21.97 -17.76
N ALA A 130 -5.03 22.83 -17.06
CA ALA A 130 -4.41 24.03 -17.61
C ALA A 130 -3.19 23.72 -18.51
N SER A 131 -2.53 22.59 -18.29
CA SER A 131 -1.48 22.10 -19.19
C SER A 131 -2.10 21.73 -20.56
N PRO A 132 -1.69 22.37 -21.67
CA PRO A 132 -2.28 22.08 -22.98
C PRO A 132 -1.94 20.65 -23.38
N GLN A 133 -2.92 19.75 -23.35
CA GLN A 133 -2.79 18.45 -24.02
C GLN A 133 -2.67 18.71 -25.52
N ASN A 134 -1.51 18.39 -26.09
CA ASN A 134 -1.28 18.56 -27.52
C ASN A 134 -2.27 17.69 -28.30
N LEU A 135 -2.59 18.09 -29.53
CA LEU A 135 -3.56 17.37 -30.38
C LEU A 135 -3.23 15.86 -30.49
N LYS A 136 -1.95 15.52 -30.48
CA LYS A 136 -1.43 14.13 -30.46
C LYS A 136 -1.84 13.37 -29.20
N ASP A 137 -1.81 14.03 -28.03
CA ASP A 137 -2.15 13.43 -26.74
C ASP A 137 -3.65 13.14 -26.64
N LYS A 138 -4.49 14.04 -27.18
CA LYS A 138 -5.95 13.83 -27.28
C LYS A 138 -6.33 12.69 -28.23
N ILE A 139 -5.59 12.53 -29.33
CA ILE A 139 -5.83 11.45 -30.31
C ILE A 139 -5.42 10.10 -29.70
N LEU A 140 -4.28 10.03 -29.02
CA LEU A 140 -3.83 8.80 -28.35
C LEU A 140 -4.78 8.34 -27.23
N ALA A 141 -5.30 9.26 -26.43
CA ALA A 141 -6.23 8.97 -25.33
C ALA A 141 -7.64 8.52 -25.77
N LYS A 142 -7.97 8.63 -27.06
CA LYS A 142 -9.26 8.20 -27.62
C LYS A 142 -9.17 6.84 -28.31
N ILE A 143 -7.95 6.42 -28.65
CA ILE A 143 -7.65 5.16 -29.35
C ILE A 143 -7.28 4.06 -28.34
N PHE A 144 -6.72 4.42 -27.18
CA PHE A 144 -6.48 3.56 -26.03
C PHE A 144 -7.42 3.90 -24.88
#